data_AF-A0A3D3NQB1-F1
#
_entry.id   AF-A0A3D3NQB1-F1
#
_cell.length_a   1.000
_cell.length_b   1.000
_cell.length_c   1.000
_cell.angle_alpha   90.00
_cell.angle_beta   90.00
_cell.angle_gamma   90.00
#
_symmetry.space_group_name_H-M   'P 1'
#
loop_
_entity.id
_entity.type
_entity.pdbx_description
1 polymer ?
#
loop_
_entity_poly.entity_id
_entity_poly.type
_entity_poly.pdbx_seq_one_letter_code
_entity_poly.pdbx_strand_id
1 'polypeptide(L)'
;MKTHINRTNNTRLAKRLNASGMTLIEISLVIALLLGLIAVVFLGLGTYRAGADKAKCKMQLAAVQKAVRAGANFQNLDIGADLESTDVFGAGLLMENEPACPSGGEYAWEATVPAVGTPYGNCDYEGTGATSTHVLVEADTTDW
;
A
#
# COMPACT_ATOMS: atom_id res chain seq x y z
N MET A 1 -76.24 0.09 50.83
CA MET A 1 -75.04 0.93 51.03
C MET A 1 -74.03 0.56 49.95
N LYS A 2 -73.87 1.40 48.92
CA LYS A 2 -72.96 1.16 47.78
C LYS A 2 -71.75 2.08 47.91
N THR A 3 -70.57 1.50 48.13
CA THR A 3 -69.29 2.21 48.19
C THR A 3 -68.74 2.37 46.77
N HIS A 4 -68.62 3.61 46.30
CA HIS A 4 -67.95 3.96 45.05
C HIS A 4 -66.44 4.11 45.31
N ILE A 5 -65.62 3.25 44.70
CA ILE A 5 -64.16 3.38 44.71
C ILE A 5 -63.76 4.23 43.50
N ASN A 6 -63.26 5.44 43.76
CA ASN A 6 -62.79 6.40 42.76
C ASN A 6 -61.34 6.07 42.39
N ARG A 7 -61.10 5.54 41.18
CA ARG A 7 -59.76 5.21 40.66
C ARG A 7 -59.21 6.37 39.85
N THR A 8 -58.57 7.34 40.49
CA THR A 8 -57.93 8.48 39.81
C THR A 8 -56.45 8.22 39.50
N ASN A 9 -56.15 8.17 38.19
CA ASN A 9 -55.07 8.87 37.50
C ASN A 9 -53.59 8.59 37.87
N ASN A 10 -53.06 7.43 37.47
CA ASN A 10 -51.61 7.16 37.44
C ASN A 10 -51.03 6.94 36.02
N THR A 11 -51.68 7.42 34.97
CA THR A 11 -51.23 7.22 33.57
C THR A 11 -50.48 8.41 32.96
N ARG A 12 -50.37 9.54 33.66
CA ARG A 12 -49.72 10.76 33.11
C ARG A 12 -48.21 10.87 33.40
N LEU A 13 -47.68 10.13 34.38
CA LEU A 13 -46.25 10.17 34.70
C LEU A 13 -45.41 9.34 33.70
N ALA A 14 -45.90 8.16 33.30
CA ALA A 14 -45.23 7.27 32.36
C ALA A 14 -45.09 7.84 30.94
N LYS A 15 -46.02 8.73 30.51
CA LYS A 15 -46.00 9.30 29.17
C LYS A 15 -44.94 10.40 28.97
N ARG A 16 -44.41 11.00 30.04
CA ARG A 16 -43.37 12.05 29.97
C ARG A 16 -41.95 11.50 29.93
N LEU A 17 -41.73 10.24 30.34
CA LEU A 17 -40.42 9.59 30.29
C LEU A 17 -40.02 9.13 28.88
N ASN A 18 -40.98 9.03 27.96
CA ASN A 18 -40.78 8.49 26.60
C ASN A 18 -40.67 9.56 25.50
N ALA A 19 -40.54 10.85 25.86
CA ALA A 19 -40.62 11.95 24.89
C ALA A 19 -39.32 12.75 24.68
N SER A 20 -38.22 12.41 25.35
CA SER A 20 -36.94 13.11 25.10
C SER A 20 -35.76 12.23 25.56
N GLY A 21 -35.15 11.50 24.63
CA GLY A 21 -34.02 10.62 24.95
C GLY A 21 -33.32 9.93 23.79
N MET A 22 -33.57 10.32 22.53
CA MET A 22 -32.88 9.77 21.34
C MET A 22 -31.62 10.57 20.97
N THR A 23 -30.79 11.02 21.93
CA THR A 23 -29.64 11.87 21.58
C THR A 23 -28.35 11.55 22.36
N LEU A 24 -28.41 11.25 23.66
CA LEU A 24 -27.19 11.00 24.42
C LEU A 24 -26.53 9.67 24.06
N ILE A 25 -27.32 8.59 24.03
CA ILE A 25 -26.77 7.27 23.70
C ILE A 25 -26.34 7.16 22.24
N GLU A 26 -27.13 7.74 21.32
CA GLU A 26 -26.84 7.73 19.89
C GLU A 26 -25.55 8.49 19.56
N ILE A 27 -25.40 9.71 20.09
CA ILE A 27 -24.18 10.49 19.90
C ILE A 27 -22.98 9.82 20.58
N SER A 28 -23.15 9.23 21.78
CA SER A 28 -22.05 8.52 22.45
C SER A 28 -21.61 7.27 21.68
N LEU A 29 -22.55 6.52 21.09
CA LEU A 29 -22.26 5.33 20.30
C LEU A 29 -21.56 5.71 18.98
N VAL A 30 -22.04 6.76 18.31
CA VAL A 30 -21.41 7.28 17.10
C VAL A 30 -19.99 7.75 17.39
N ILE A 31 -19.77 8.52 18.46
CA ILE A 31 -18.41 8.96 18.82
C ILE A 31 -17.52 7.76 19.15
N ALA A 32 -18.01 6.80 19.94
CA ALA A 32 -17.25 5.59 20.26
C ALA A 32 -16.88 4.78 18.99
N LEU A 33 -17.80 4.66 18.03
CA LEU A 33 -17.57 3.98 16.77
C LEU A 33 -16.56 4.74 15.89
N LEU A 34 -16.71 6.05 15.75
CA LEU A 34 -15.79 6.88 14.98
C LEU A 34 -14.37 6.81 15.54
N LEU A 35 -14.20 6.96 16.86
CA LEU A 35 -12.89 6.84 17.50
C LEU A 35 -12.32 5.43 17.37
N GLY A 36 -13.15 4.39 17.46
CA GLY A 36 -12.76 3.01 17.23
C GLY A 36 -12.23 2.76 15.82
N LEU A 37 -12.92 3.25 14.79
CA LEU A 37 -12.47 3.14 13.40
C LEU A 37 -11.17 3.90 13.14
N ILE A 38 -11.06 5.12 13.67
CA ILE A 38 -9.86 5.93 13.52
C ILE A 38 -8.64 5.22 14.17
N ALA A 39 -8.81 4.61 15.34
CA ALA A 39 -7.74 3.88 16.02
C ALA A 39 -7.20 2.71 15.18
N VAL A 40 -8.08 1.90 14.58
CA VAL A 40 -7.65 0.76 13.74
C VAL A 40 -6.94 1.23 12.47
N VAL A 41 -7.39 2.33 11.86
CA VAL A 41 -6.71 2.90 10.69
C VAL A 41 -5.26 3.23 11.02
N PHE A 42 -4.99 3.93 12.14
CA PHE A 42 -3.63 4.31 12.50
C PHE A 42 -2.70 3.11 12.72
N LEU A 43 -3.21 1.99 13.25
CA LEU A 43 -2.44 0.76 13.39
C LEU A 43 -2.08 0.15 12.02
N GLY A 44 -2.94 0.30 11.00
CA GLY A 44 -2.73 -0.25 9.66
C GLY A 44 -1.92 0.64 8.70
N LEU A 45 -1.81 1.94 8.96
CA LEU A 45 -1.15 2.87 8.03
C LEU A 45 0.34 2.56 7.80
N GLY A 46 1.07 2.14 8.84
CA GLY A 46 2.49 1.84 8.75
C GLY A 46 2.79 0.64 7.84
N THR A 47 2.07 -0.47 8.04
CA THR A 47 2.22 -1.68 7.22
C THR A 47 1.72 -1.48 5.80
N TYR A 48 0.63 -0.71 5.63
CA TYR A 48 0.14 -0.32 4.31
C TYR A 48 1.18 0.48 3.53
N ARG A 49 1.81 1.48 4.16
CA ARG A 49 2.85 2.29 3.52
C ARG A 49 4.07 1.44 3.14
N ALA A 50 4.56 0.61 4.05
CA ALA A 50 5.67 -0.30 3.75
C ALA A 50 5.35 -1.26 2.58
N GLY A 51 4.14 -1.82 2.54
CA GLY A 51 3.69 -2.66 1.43
C GLY A 51 3.59 -1.90 0.10
N ALA A 52 3.08 -0.67 0.13
CA ALA A 52 2.98 0.18 -1.05
C ALA A 52 4.37 0.59 -1.58
N ASP A 53 5.31 0.91 -0.70
CA ASP A 53 6.66 1.30 -1.09
C ASP A 53 7.44 0.10 -1.66
N LYS A 54 7.24 -1.11 -1.11
CA LYS A 54 7.72 -2.37 -1.73
C LYS A 54 7.17 -2.59 -3.13
N ALA A 55 5.85 -2.44 -3.30
CA ALA A 55 5.21 -2.63 -4.60
C ALA A 55 5.73 -1.61 -5.64
N LYS A 56 5.87 -0.33 -5.26
CA LYS A 56 6.44 0.71 -6.11
C LYS A 56 7.87 0.38 -6.52
N CYS A 57 8.71 -0.04 -5.56
CA CYS A 57 10.10 -0.44 -5.83
C CYS A 57 10.17 -1.57 -6.87
N LYS A 58 9.35 -2.61 -6.73
CA LYS A 58 9.28 -3.70 -7.71
C LYS A 58 8.74 -3.24 -9.07
N MET A 59 7.78 -2.33 -9.09
CA MET A 59 7.27 -1.75 -10.33
C MET A 59 8.32 -0.91 -11.06
N GLN A 60 9.16 -0.17 -10.33
CA GLN A 60 10.30 0.55 -10.91
C GLN A 60 11.29 -0.43 -11.54
N LEU A 61 11.70 -1.49 -10.83
CA LEU A 61 12.57 -2.53 -11.38
C LEU A 61 11.98 -3.20 -12.64
N ALA A 62 10.69 -3.53 -12.62
CA ALA A 62 10.01 -4.08 -13.79
C ALA A 62 9.91 -3.09 -14.96
N ALA A 63 9.80 -1.78 -14.69
CA ALA A 63 9.82 -0.75 -15.72
C ALA A 63 11.21 -0.64 -16.36
N VAL A 64 12.28 -0.66 -15.56
CA VAL A 64 13.67 -0.70 -16.05
C VAL A 64 13.89 -1.94 -16.90
N GLN A 65 13.49 -3.12 -16.44
CA GLN A 65 13.61 -4.37 -17.20
C GLN A 65 12.95 -4.26 -18.58
N LYS A 66 11.75 -3.68 -18.65
CA LYS A 66 11.04 -3.45 -19.92
C LYS A 66 11.77 -2.45 -20.81
N ALA A 67 12.28 -1.36 -20.25
CA ALA A 67 13.04 -0.36 -20.99
C ALA A 67 14.33 -0.95 -21.56
N VAL A 68 15.08 -1.69 -20.77
CA VAL A 68 16.31 -2.40 -21.18
C VAL A 68 16.03 -3.40 -22.29
N ARG A 69 15.01 -4.26 -22.14
CA ARG A 69 14.65 -5.23 -23.20
C ARG A 69 14.18 -4.55 -24.48
N ALA A 70 13.40 -3.47 -24.38
CA ALA A 70 12.99 -2.70 -25.54
C ALA A 70 14.19 -2.01 -26.20
N GLY A 71 15.09 -1.43 -25.41
CA GLY A 71 16.31 -0.77 -25.88
C GLY A 71 17.28 -1.72 -26.56
N ALA A 72 17.49 -2.90 -26.00
CA ALA A 72 18.29 -3.96 -26.60
C ALA A 72 17.71 -4.37 -27.97
N ASN A 73 16.38 -4.52 -28.05
CA ASN A 73 15.71 -4.84 -29.32
C ASN A 73 15.85 -3.71 -30.37
N PHE A 74 15.71 -2.44 -29.97
CA PHE A 74 15.90 -1.31 -30.90
C PHE A 74 17.34 -1.18 -31.41
N GLN A 75 18.31 -1.54 -30.58
CA GLN A 75 19.73 -1.46 -30.89
C GLN A 75 20.29 -2.76 -31.50
N ASN A 76 19.47 -3.81 -31.65
CA ASN A 76 19.90 -5.14 -32.11
C ASN A 76 21.02 -5.74 -31.24
N LEU A 77 20.91 -5.56 -29.91
CA LEU A 77 21.83 -6.13 -28.94
C LEU A 77 21.39 -7.54 -28.55
N ASP A 78 22.34 -8.47 -28.58
CA ASP A 78 22.16 -9.83 -28.08
C ASP A 78 22.21 -9.87 -26.55
N ILE A 79 21.70 -10.96 -25.97
CA ILE A 79 21.85 -11.23 -24.52
C ILE A 79 23.34 -11.29 -24.17
N GLY A 80 23.74 -10.61 -23.09
CA GLY A 80 25.13 -10.52 -22.65
C GLY A 80 25.97 -9.47 -23.37
N ALA A 81 25.39 -8.73 -24.33
CA ALA A 81 26.05 -7.54 -24.87
C ALA A 81 26.11 -6.43 -23.80
N ASP A 82 27.12 -5.57 -23.91
CA ASP A 82 27.32 -4.45 -22.98
C ASP A 82 26.14 -3.49 -23.02
N LEU A 83 25.61 -3.18 -21.83
CA LEU A 83 24.57 -2.21 -21.60
C LEU A 83 24.71 -1.70 -20.16
N GLU A 84 25.59 -0.73 -19.97
CA GLU A 84 25.87 -0.14 -18.67
C GLU A 84 24.71 0.75 -18.21
N SER A 85 24.60 0.98 -16.90
CA SER A 85 23.54 1.85 -16.35
C SER A 85 23.60 3.26 -16.95
N THR A 86 24.78 3.74 -17.34
CA THR A 86 25.00 5.01 -18.04
C THR A 86 24.43 5.07 -19.45
N ASP A 87 24.17 3.92 -20.08
CA ASP A 87 23.53 3.82 -21.41
C ASP A 87 22.01 3.66 -21.28
N VAL A 88 21.52 3.26 -20.10
CA VAL A 88 20.10 3.07 -19.80
C VAL A 88 19.47 4.34 -19.25
N PHE A 89 20.14 5.02 -18.31
CA PHE A 89 19.59 6.15 -17.56
C PHE A 89 20.25 7.48 -17.95
N GLY A 90 19.44 8.45 -18.37
CA GLY A 90 19.89 9.81 -18.67
C GLY A 90 19.10 10.46 -19.79
N ALA A 91 19.43 11.73 -20.05
CA ALA A 91 18.71 12.55 -21.02
C ALA A 91 18.74 11.93 -22.42
N GLY A 92 17.58 11.55 -22.95
CA GLY A 92 17.43 10.94 -24.28
C GLY A 92 17.89 9.48 -24.39
N LEU A 93 18.13 8.81 -23.26
CA LEU A 93 18.42 7.37 -23.20
C LEU A 93 17.12 6.56 -23.02
N LEU A 94 17.25 5.27 -22.70
CA LEU A 94 16.10 4.37 -22.56
C LEU A 94 15.13 4.84 -21.46
N MET A 95 15.68 5.44 -20.41
CA MET A 95 14.93 6.10 -19.35
C MET A 95 15.56 7.45 -19.00
N GLU A 96 14.74 8.49 -18.94
CA GLU A 96 15.22 9.85 -18.70
C GLU A 96 15.85 10.04 -17.31
N ASN A 97 15.37 9.30 -16.31
CA ASN A 97 15.86 9.40 -14.93
C ASN A 97 16.03 8.01 -14.34
N GLU A 98 17.12 7.82 -13.61
CA GLU A 98 17.33 6.65 -12.78
C GLU A 98 16.30 6.64 -11.62
N PRO A 99 15.58 5.54 -11.41
CA PRO A 99 14.63 5.45 -10.31
C PRO A 99 15.35 5.41 -8.96
N ALA A 100 14.74 5.99 -7.93
CA ALA A 100 15.19 5.85 -6.54
C ALA A 100 14.18 4.98 -5.76
N CYS A 101 14.69 4.13 -4.86
CA CYS A 101 13.85 3.30 -4.01
C CYS A 101 13.07 4.19 -3.02
N PRO A 102 11.72 4.06 -2.93
CA PRO A 102 10.89 4.88 -2.05
C PRO A 102 11.18 4.65 -0.55
N SER A 103 11.77 3.50 -0.19
CA SER A 103 12.16 3.17 1.18
C SER A 103 13.60 3.56 1.51
N GLY A 104 14.35 4.11 0.55
CA GLY A 104 15.73 4.55 0.74
C GLY A 104 16.81 3.49 0.54
N GLY A 105 16.49 2.36 -0.11
CA GLY A 105 17.52 1.44 -0.60
C GLY A 105 18.20 1.94 -1.88
N GLU A 106 19.30 1.29 -2.22
CA GLU A 106 20.03 1.50 -3.47
C GLU A 106 19.67 0.41 -4.48
N TYR A 107 19.70 0.77 -5.76
CA TYR A 107 19.58 -0.19 -6.85
C TYR A 107 20.97 -0.56 -7.35
N ALA A 108 21.22 -1.85 -7.48
CA ALA A 108 22.39 -2.39 -8.14
C ALA A 108 21.99 -2.85 -9.55
N TRP A 109 22.62 -2.28 -10.57
CA TRP A 109 22.37 -2.60 -11.98
C TRP A 109 23.50 -3.47 -12.55
N GLU A 110 23.13 -4.34 -13.47
CA GLU A 110 24.04 -5.13 -14.27
C GLU A 110 24.61 -4.30 -15.44
N ALA A 111 25.76 -4.72 -15.95
CA ALA A 111 26.45 -4.06 -17.05
C ALA A 111 26.07 -4.63 -18.44
N THR A 112 25.13 -5.56 -18.51
CA THR A 112 24.83 -6.30 -19.75
C THR A 112 23.34 -6.53 -19.94
N VAL A 113 22.95 -6.81 -21.19
CA VAL A 113 21.58 -7.22 -21.53
C VAL A 113 21.27 -8.56 -20.82
N PRO A 114 20.28 -8.61 -19.92
CA PRO A 114 20.06 -9.79 -19.09
C PRO A 114 19.33 -10.89 -19.86
N ALA A 115 19.62 -12.14 -19.49
CA ALA A 115 18.89 -13.30 -19.98
C ALA A 115 17.40 -13.25 -19.57
N VAL A 116 16.58 -14.07 -20.23
CA VAL A 116 15.19 -14.30 -19.81
C VAL A 116 15.20 -14.93 -18.41
N GLY A 117 14.37 -14.44 -17.50
CA GLY A 117 14.30 -14.84 -16.11
C GLY A 117 15.28 -14.13 -15.17
N THR A 118 16.23 -13.33 -15.70
CA THR A 118 17.23 -12.62 -14.90
C THR A 118 16.91 -11.11 -14.88
N PRO A 119 16.85 -10.46 -13.71
CA PRO A 119 16.62 -9.03 -13.63
C PRO A 119 17.88 -8.24 -14.04
N TYR A 120 17.70 -7.11 -14.71
CA TYR A 120 18.79 -6.15 -15.01
C TYR A 120 19.33 -5.47 -13.75
N GLY A 121 18.55 -5.44 -12.68
CA GLY A 121 19.02 -4.91 -11.41
C GLY A 121 18.13 -5.31 -10.25
N ASN A 122 18.63 -5.03 -9.05
CA ASN A 122 17.98 -5.41 -7.81
C ASN A 122 18.07 -4.28 -6.77
N CYS A 123 17.20 -4.30 -5.76
CA CYS A 123 17.25 -3.37 -4.64
C CYS A 123 17.85 -4.04 -3.41
N ASP A 124 18.69 -3.32 -2.66
CA ASP A 124 19.31 -3.80 -1.43
C ASP A 124 18.48 -3.55 -0.16
N TYR A 125 17.30 -2.92 -0.27
CA TYR A 125 16.55 -2.51 0.91
C TYR A 125 16.11 -3.71 1.75
N GLU A 126 16.64 -3.78 2.96
CA GLU A 126 16.23 -4.73 4.01
C GLU A 126 15.44 -4.00 5.11
N GLY A 127 14.12 -4.18 5.10
CA GLY A 127 13.27 -3.74 6.19
C GLY A 127 13.35 -4.64 7.43
N THR A 128 12.53 -4.34 8.43
CA THR A 128 12.42 -5.19 9.63
C THR A 128 11.60 -6.47 9.36
N GLY A 129 12.28 -7.52 8.89
CA GLY A 129 11.72 -8.87 8.69
C GLY A 129 11.67 -9.34 7.23
N ALA A 130 11.60 -10.65 7.02
CA ALA A 130 11.75 -11.30 5.70
C ALA A 130 10.73 -10.86 4.63
N THR A 131 9.55 -10.36 5.00
CA THR A 131 8.53 -9.89 4.05
C THR A 131 8.69 -8.41 3.66
N SER A 132 9.54 -7.68 4.37
CA SER A 132 9.75 -6.24 4.19
C SER A 132 10.95 -5.88 3.32
N THR A 133 11.72 -6.89 2.87
CA THR A 133 12.78 -6.68 1.87
C THR A 133 12.18 -6.35 0.50
N HIS A 134 12.91 -5.51 -0.24
CA HIS A 134 12.62 -5.20 -1.64
C HIS A 134 13.45 -6.01 -2.63
N VAL A 135 14.40 -6.82 -2.13
CA VAL A 135 15.24 -7.72 -2.92
C VAL A 135 14.33 -8.66 -3.75
N LEU A 136 14.58 -8.70 -5.05
CA LEU A 136 13.92 -9.62 -5.97
C LEU A 136 14.41 -11.04 -5.71
N VAL A 137 13.46 -11.97 -5.69
CA VAL A 137 13.71 -13.41 -5.68
C VAL A 137 13.32 -14.02 -7.03
N GLU A 138 13.74 -15.24 -7.32
CA GLU A 138 13.44 -15.92 -8.60
C GLU A 138 11.94 -15.91 -8.95
N ALA A 139 11.06 -16.07 -7.95
CA ALA A 139 9.61 -16.03 -8.13
C ALA A 139 9.08 -14.68 -8.64
N ASP A 140 9.84 -13.59 -8.46
CA ASP A 140 9.46 -12.27 -8.96
C ASP A 140 9.80 -12.09 -10.44
N THR A 141 10.73 -12.90 -10.98
CA THR A 141 11.33 -12.70 -12.31
C THR A 141 11.01 -13.81 -13.30
N THR A 142 10.24 -14.83 -12.91
CA THR A 142 9.93 -16.00 -13.77
C THR A 142 9.27 -15.64 -15.10
N ASP A 143 8.53 -14.53 -15.13
CA ASP A 143 7.75 -14.09 -16.29
C ASP A 143 8.49 -13.05 -17.15
N TRP A 144 9.75 -12.74 -16.82
CA TRP A 144 10.49 -11.59 -17.36
C TRP A 144 11.51 -11.94 -18.42
#